data_AF-A0A2U0SI72-F1
#
_entry.id   AF-A0A2U0SI72-F1
#
_cell.length_a   1.000
_cell.length_b   1.000
_cell.length_c   1.000
_cell.angle_alpha   90.00
_cell.angle_beta   90.00
_cell.angle_gamma   90.00
#
_symmetry.space_group_name_H-M   'P 1'
#
loop_
_entity.id
_entity.type
_entity.pdbx_description
1 polymer ?
#
loop_
_entity_poly.entity_id
_entity_poly.type
_entity_poly.pdbx_seq_one_letter_code
_entity_poly.pdbx_strand_id
1 'polypeptide(L)'
;MDAPQTEDAGIGALIGQLTEDAKDYARAELEYYKALARVKVAELKGAAIAAMLALALALAAAIGLIVGAILTLATLIGPGWATLIVVGISLVFAALLGWAAARGVQRVMGATK
;
A
#
# COMPACT_ATOMS: atom_id res chain seq x y z
N MET A 1 1.03 24.95 70.91
CA MET A 1 0.61 23.70 70.25
C MET A 1 0.20 24.10 68.85
N ASP A 2 1.17 24.17 67.95
CA ASP A 2 0.98 24.56 66.56
C ASP A 2 0.37 23.39 65.81
N ALA A 3 -0.90 23.54 65.42
CA ALA A 3 -1.54 22.60 64.51
C ALA A 3 -0.90 22.76 63.13
N PRO A 4 -0.45 21.68 62.47
CA PRO A 4 -0.02 21.77 61.08
C PRO A 4 -1.23 22.22 60.26
N GLN A 5 -1.12 23.39 59.64
CA GLN A 5 -2.05 23.84 58.63
C GLN A 5 -1.98 22.81 57.50
N THR A 6 -2.95 21.90 57.46
CA THR A 6 -3.22 21.13 56.27
C THR A 6 -3.77 22.15 55.28
N GLU A 7 -2.87 22.78 54.53
CA GLU A 7 -3.23 23.37 53.25
C GLU A 7 -3.93 22.25 52.48
N ASP A 8 -5.26 22.34 52.46
CA ASP A 8 -6.09 21.63 51.50
C ASP A 8 -5.34 21.71 50.18
N ALA A 9 -4.89 20.56 49.67
CA ALA A 9 -4.46 20.46 48.29
C ALA A 9 -5.68 20.92 47.48
N GLY A 10 -5.68 22.22 47.16
CA GLY A 10 -6.89 22.92 46.77
C GLY A 10 -7.47 22.23 45.56
N ILE A 11 -8.78 22.34 45.37
CA ILE A 11 -9.49 21.80 44.20
C ILE A 11 -8.75 22.15 42.88
N GLY A 12 -8.04 23.29 42.83
CA GLY A 12 -7.13 23.65 41.73
C GLY A 12 -5.94 22.70 41.49
N ALA A 13 -5.34 22.11 42.52
CA ALA A 13 -4.30 21.09 42.42
C ALA A 13 -4.83 19.77 41.85
N LEU A 14 -6.04 19.35 42.25
CA LEU A 14 -6.69 18.17 41.66
C LEU A 14 -7.08 18.40 40.19
N ILE A 15 -7.60 19.58 39.85
CA ILE A 15 -7.91 19.95 38.47
C ILE A 15 -6.63 20.02 37.62
N GLY A 16 -5.53 20.52 38.21
CA GLY A 16 -4.20 20.50 37.61
C GLY A 16 -3.75 19.08 37.29
N GLN A 17 -3.79 18.18 38.26
CA GLN A 17 -3.43 16.76 38.08
C GLN A 17 -4.33 16.07 37.04
N LEU A 18 -5.65 16.26 37.07
CA LEU A 18 -6.55 15.69 36.06
C LEU A 18 -6.25 16.19 34.64
N THR A 19 -5.82 17.45 34.50
CA THR A 19 -5.45 18.02 33.20
C THR A 19 -4.10 17.49 32.71
N GLU A 20 -3.16 17.27 33.63
CA GLU A 20 -1.88 16.62 33.37
C GLU A 20 -2.11 15.16 32.90
N ASP A 21 -2.90 14.40 33.66
CA ASP A 21 -3.24 13.00 33.36
C ASP A 21 -3.98 12.87 32.03
N ALA A 22 -4.91 13.79 31.71
CA ALA A 22 -5.62 13.78 30.43
C ALA A 22 -4.67 14.06 29.24
N LYS A 23 -3.69 14.96 29.41
CA LYS A 23 -2.67 15.22 28.38
C LYS A 23 -1.76 14.02 28.19
N ASP A 24 -1.36 13.36 29.27
CA ASP A 24 -0.49 12.19 29.19
C ASP A 24 -1.22 10.98 28.60
N TYR A 25 -2.50 10.81 28.92
CA TYR A 25 -3.36 9.83 28.24
C TYR A 25 -3.49 10.11 26.74
N ALA A 26 -3.74 11.37 26.35
CA ALA A 26 -3.81 11.75 24.94
C ALA A 26 -2.48 11.51 24.20
N ARG A 27 -1.34 11.77 24.85
CA ARG A 27 -0.01 11.46 24.30
C ARG A 27 0.20 9.96 24.13
N ALA A 28 -0.19 9.16 25.12
CA ALA A 28 -0.06 7.70 25.06
C ALA A 28 -0.88 7.10 23.90
N GLU A 29 -2.07 7.62 23.66
CA GLU A 29 -2.93 7.18 22.56
C GLU A 29 -2.30 7.54 21.19
N LEU A 30 -1.76 8.76 21.06
CA LEU A 30 -1.03 9.19 19.87
C LEU A 30 0.23 8.33 19.63
N GLU A 31 0.99 8.03 20.69
CA GLU A 31 2.15 7.15 20.63
C GLU A 31 1.77 5.73 20.19
N TYR A 32 0.65 5.20 20.70
CA TYR A 32 0.10 3.90 20.32
C TYR A 32 -0.27 3.85 18.84
N TYR A 33 -1.06 4.81 18.32
CA TYR A 33 -1.38 4.88 16.90
C TYR A 33 -0.14 5.03 16.02
N LYS A 34 0.85 5.83 16.48
CA LYS A 34 2.12 6.00 15.78
C LYS A 34 2.96 4.72 15.78
N ALA A 35 2.92 3.92 16.83
CA ALA A 35 3.57 2.61 16.88
C ALA A 35 2.86 1.61 15.96
N LEU A 36 1.53 1.55 16.01
CA LEU A 36 0.72 0.70 15.15
C LEU A 36 0.95 1.02 13.66
N ALA A 37 0.95 2.30 13.30
CA ALA A 37 1.25 2.76 11.94
C ALA A 37 2.67 2.36 11.51
N ARG A 38 3.68 2.50 12.39
CA ARG A 38 5.06 2.09 12.08
C ARG A 38 5.20 0.60 11.85
N VAL A 39 4.56 -0.24 12.67
CA VAL A 39 4.57 -1.70 12.50
C VAL A 39 3.92 -2.08 11.16
N LYS A 40 2.75 -1.51 10.85
CA LYS A 40 2.07 -1.76 9.57
C LYS A 40 2.88 -1.32 8.36
N VAL A 41 3.52 -0.14 8.42
CA VAL A 41 4.37 0.36 7.34
C VAL A 41 5.63 -0.52 7.19
N ALA A 42 6.21 -1.00 8.28
CA ALA A 42 7.39 -1.87 8.23
C ALA A 42 7.08 -3.21 7.54
N GLU A 43 5.93 -3.83 7.86
CA GLU A 43 5.44 -5.04 7.18
C GLU A 43 5.18 -4.79 5.69
N LEU A 44 4.53 -3.67 5.35
CA LEU A 44 4.23 -3.29 3.96
C LEU A 44 5.48 -2.98 3.15
N LYS A 45 6.55 -2.46 3.76
CA LYS A 45 7.79 -2.11 3.04
C LYS A 45 8.44 -3.34 2.41
N GLY A 46 8.53 -4.44 3.16
CA GLY A 46 9.07 -5.70 2.63
C GLY A 46 8.24 -6.25 1.48
N ALA A 47 6.91 -6.28 1.66
CA ALA A 47 5.97 -6.71 0.63
C ALA A 47 6.02 -5.80 -0.62
N ALA A 48 6.15 -4.49 -0.45
CA ALA A 48 6.22 -3.51 -1.54
C ALA A 48 7.50 -3.66 -2.36
N ILE A 49 8.66 -3.89 -1.72
CA ILE A 49 9.92 -4.14 -2.43
C ILE A 49 9.83 -5.45 -3.22
N ALA A 50 9.33 -6.52 -2.60
CA ALA A 50 9.14 -7.80 -3.29
C ALA A 50 8.18 -7.67 -4.48
N ALA A 51 7.05 -6.96 -4.32
CA ALA A 51 6.10 -6.69 -5.39
C ALA A 51 6.72 -5.86 -6.53
N MET A 52 7.54 -4.86 -6.21
CA MET A 52 8.23 -4.04 -7.20
C MET A 52 9.24 -4.87 -8.01
N LEU A 53 10.03 -5.72 -7.34
CA LEU A 53 10.97 -6.63 -8.01
C LEU A 53 10.23 -7.66 -8.87
N ALA A 54 9.15 -8.25 -8.36
CA ALA A 54 8.31 -9.17 -9.12
C ALA A 54 7.72 -8.50 -10.36
N LEU A 55 7.22 -7.27 -10.24
CA LEU A 55 6.69 -6.49 -11.37
C LEU A 55 7.78 -6.16 -12.40
N ALA A 56 8.97 -5.76 -11.95
CA ALA A 56 10.10 -5.49 -12.83
C ALA A 56 10.53 -6.75 -13.60
N LEU A 57 10.61 -7.90 -12.93
CA LEU A 57 10.90 -9.18 -13.58
C LEU A 57 9.79 -9.62 -14.54
N ALA A 58 8.52 -9.45 -14.16
CA ALA A 58 7.39 -9.75 -15.03
C ALA A 58 7.41 -8.89 -16.30
N LEU A 59 7.75 -7.60 -16.18
CA LEU A 59 7.91 -6.71 -17.33
C LEU A 59 9.06 -7.15 -18.23
N ALA A 60 10.23 -7.45 -17.66
CA ALA A 60 11.38 -7.93 -18.42
C ALA A 60 11.07 -9.26 -19.15
N ALA A 61 10.41 -10.20 -18.48
CA ALA A 61 9.97 -11.45 -19.06
C ALA A 61 8.94 -11.24 -20.19
N ALA A 62 7.98 -10.33 -20.01
CA ALA A 62 7.00 -10.00 -21.04
C ALA A 62 7.66 -9.43 -22.30
N ILE A 63 8.63 -8.51 -22.14
CA ILE A 63 9.42 -7.98 -23.26
C ILE A 63 10.18 -9.12 -23.96
N GLY A 64 10.90 -9.96 -23.20
CA GLY A 64 11.64 -11.10 -23.74
C GLY A 64 10.75 -12.09 -24.49
N LEU A 65 9.55 -12.37 -23.97
CA LEU A 65 8.57 -13.26 -24.60
C LEU A 65 8.07 -12.67 -25.93
N ILE A 66 7.74 -11.38 -25.96
CA ILE A 66 7.29 -10.70 -27.18
C ILE A 66 8.40 -10.71 -28.23
N VAL A 67 9.63 -10.34 -27.86
CA VAL A 67 10.77 -10.34 -28.78
C VAL A 67 11.05 -11.75 -29.30
N GLY A 68 11.10 -12.76 -28.41
CA GLY A 68 11.32 -14.15 -28.80
C GLY A 68 10.22 -14.68 -29.73
N ALA A 69 8.95 -14.35 -29.47
CA ALA A 69 7.83 -14.72 -30.32
C ALA A 69 7.93 -14.08 -31.71
N ILE A 70 8.27 -12.78 -31.78
CA ILE A 70 8.48 -12.08 -33.04
C ILE A 70 9.62 -12.73 -33.83
N LEU A 71 10.78 -12.97 -33.20
CA LEU A 71 11.94 -13.56 -33.88
C LEU A 71 11.63 -14.96 -34.40
N THR A 72 10.92 -15.78 -33.62
CA THR A 72 10.51 -17.13 -34.02
C THR A 72 9.58 -17.06 -35.22
N LEU A 73 8.52 -16.25 -35.14
CA LEU A 73 7.49 -16.16 -36.18
C LEU A 73 8.01 -15.46 -37.44
N ALA A 74 8.96 -14.54 -37.31
CA ALA A 74 9.61 -13.86 -38.42
C ALA A 74 10.29 -14.84 -39.38
N THR A 75 10.74 -16.01 -38.90
CA THR A 75 11.35 -17.04 -39.76
C THR A 75 10.35 -17.72 -40.71
N LEU A 76 9.03 -17.66 -40.41
CA LEU A 76 7.98 -18.31 -41.20
C LEU A 76 7.25 -17.33 -42.13
N ILE A 77 6.91 -16.13 -41.64
CA ILE A 77 6.02 -15.19 -42.35
C ILE A 77 6.67 -13.83 -42.60
N GLY A 78 7.95 -13.68 -42.27
CA GLY A 78 8.69 -12.44 -42.36
C GLY A 78 8.49 -11.50 -41.17
N PRO A 79 9.43 -10.57 -40.94
CA PRO A 79 9.47 -9.75 -39.72
C PRO A 79 8.30 -8.76 -39.60
N GLY A 80 7.81 -8.20 -40.71
CA GLY A 80 6.71 -7.22 -40.69
C GLY A 80 5.38 -7.83 -40.25
N TRP A 81 5.03 -9.00 -40.75
CA TRP A 81 3.79 -9.69 -40.35
C TRP A 81 3.89 -10.28 -38.95
N ALA A 82 5.07 -10.78 -38.57
CA ALA A 82 5.31 -11.31 -37.23
C ALA A 82 5.11 -10.22 -36.15
N THR A 83 5.66 -9.02 -36.34
CA THR A 83 5.49 -7.92 -35.37
C THR A 83 4.03 -7.51 -35.25
N LEU A 84 3.32 -7.35 -36.38
CA LEU A 84 1.92 -6.94 -36.39
C LEU A 84 1.04 -7.93 -35.62
N ILE A 85 1.21 -9.23 -35.87
CA ILE A 85 0.42 -10.28 -35.22
C ILE A 85 0.71 -10.34 -33.72
N VAL A 86 1.99 -10.40 -33.32
CA VAL A 86 2.35 -10.54 -31.90
C VAL A 86 1.91 -9.32 -31.11
N VAL A 87 2.20 -8.11 -31.60
CA VAL A 87 1.79 -6.87 -30.93
C VAL A 87 0.26 -6.76 -30.86
N GLY A 88 -0.44 -7.08 -31.96
CA GLY A 88 -1.90 -7.09 -31.99
C GLY A 88 -2.50 -8.01 -30.93
N ILE A 89 -2.01 -9.25 -30.83
CA ILE A 89 -2.45 -10.22 -29.81
C ILE A 89 -2.13 -9.71 -28.40
N SER A 90 -0.91 -9.21 -28.15
CA SER A 90 -0.52 -8.68 -26.85
C SER A 90 -1.41 -7.51 -26.39
N LEU A 91 -1.80 -6.62 -27.31
CA LEU A 91 -2.71 -5.51 -27.01
C LEU A 91 -4.12 -6.00 -26.66
N VAL A 92 -4.62 -7.03 -27.34
CA VAL A 92 -5.92 -7.65 -27.00
C VAL A 92 -5.88 -8.23 -25.59
N PHE A 93 -4.83 -8.99 -25.25
CA PHE A 93 -4.66 -9.52 -23.88
C PHE A 93 -4.55 -8.40 -22.84
N ALA A 94 -3.78 -7.34 -23.12
CA ALA A 94 -3.65 -6.19 -22.23
C ALA A 94 -4.99 -5.49 -21.99
N ALA A 95 -5.81 -5.31 -23.04
CA ALA A 95 -7.14 -4.73 -22.93
C ALA A 95 -8.09 -5.61 -22.08
N LEU A 96 -8.08 -6.92 -22.29
CA LEU A 96 -8.90 -7.87 -21.52
C LEU A 96 -8.52 -7.88 -20.03
N LEU A 97 -7.22 -7.92 -19.73
CA LEU A 97 -6.71 -7.89 -18.36
C LEU A 97 -7.01 -6.54 -17.68
N GLY A 98 -6.79 -5.43 -18.38
CA GLY A 98 -7.11 -4.09 -17.88
C GLY A 98 -8.59 -3.92 -17.57
N TRP A 99 -9.46 -4.46 -18.42
CA TRP A 99 -10.90 -4.45 -18.19
C TRP A 99 -11.34 -5.35 -17.02
N ALA A 100 -10.74 -6.54 -16.89
CA ALA A 100 -11.00 -7.42 -15.75
C ALA A 100 -10.55 -6.78 -14.42
N ALA A 101 -9.38 -6.13 -14.42
CA ALA A 101 -8.87 -5.38 -13.27
C ALA A 101 -9.80 -4.22 -12.90
N ALA A 102 -10.23 -3.41 -13.88
CA ALA A 102 -11.16 -2.30 -13.66
C ALA A 102 -12.48 -2.79 -13.05
N ARG A 103 -13.02 -3.91 -13.54
CA ARG A 103 -14.23 -4.53 -12.97
C ARG A 103 -14.02 -5.05 -11.55
N GLY A 104 -12.85 -5.61 -11.25
CA GLY A 104 -12.48 -6.03 -9.89
C GLY A 104 -12.51 -4.87 -8.91
N VAL A 105 -11.86 -3.76 -9.27
CA VAL A 105 -11.81 -2.54 -8.43
C VAL A 105 -13.22 -1.95 -8.24
N GLN A 106 -14.02 -1.89 -9.30
CA GLN A 106 -15.40 -1.42 -9.21
C GLN A 106 -16.28 -2.28 -8.30
N ARG A 107 -16.07 -3.60 -8.25
CA ARG A 107 -16.80 -4.48 -7.32
C ARG A 107 -16.44 -4.19 -5.86
N VAL A 108 -15.17 -3.97 -5.57
CA VAL A 108 -14.71 -3.65 -4.20
C VAL A 108 -15.25 -2.29 -3.76
N MET A 109 -15.16 -1.26 -4.61
CA MET A 109 -15.70 0.07 -4.29
C MET A 109 -17.23 0.13 -4.27
N GLY A 110 -17.91 -0.69 -5.08
CA GLY A 110 -19.37 -0.77 -5.11
C GLY A 110 -19.98 -1.51 -3.92
N ALA A 111 -19.23 -2.44 -3.30
CA ALA A 111 -19.64 -3.16 -2.10
C ALA A 111 -19.53 -2.34 -0.81
N THR A 112 -18.92 -1.14 -0.87
CA THR A 112 -18.74 -0.23 0.28
C THR A 112 -19.83 0.85 0.38
N LYS A 113 -20.96 0.69 -0.32
CA LYS A 113 -22.18 1.48 -0.13
C LYS A 113 -23.26 0.62 0.50
#